data_AF-A0A959WC41-F1
#
_entry.id   AF-A0A959WC41-F1
#
_cell.length_a   1.000
_cell.length_b   1.000
_cell.length_c   1.000
_cell.angle_alpha   90.00
_cell.angle_beta   90.00
_cell.angle_gamma   90.00
#
_symmetry.space_group_name_H-M   'P 1'
#
loop_
_entity.id
_entity.type
_entity.pdbx_description
1 polymer ?
#
loop_
_entity_poly.entity_id
_entity_poly.type
_entity_poly.pdbx_seq_one_letter_code
_entity_poly.pdbx_strand_id
1 'polypeptide(L)'
;MKYLAPPRTVPAFLGFGALMLAPAAAEGAINVSADPERGTVTVTADAGTSDELYVTDHSCRGSCFPSSISVASETTPLVAGANCIKLTYPDGSTQVQCGIAAELVSVDSGDGNDEVTVGGTSAFRPTYSVVLGDGDDVGHEYKTTDSTIDGGAGDDVIDGLHTVLGGDGDDVITGFELSGGDGDDTLGAPKKFSRSDIKKFGAFHGGAGNDIVRGSEKAPVNDLLFGDAGKDKLYGGAGRDKLNGGSGKDFCDGGPVGDKKKRKADIAVSCEKAVDVYVKPGKK
;
A
#
# COMPACT_ATOMS: atom_id res chain seq x y z
N MET A 1 -70.08 0.64 27.38
CA MET A 1 -70.32 -0.75 26.90
C MET A 1 -70.26 -0.68 25.39
N LYS A 2 -69.14 -1.02 24.75
CA LYS A 2 -68.68 -2.35 24.29
C LYS A 2 -68.62 -2.32 22.75
N TYR A 3 -67.38 -2.41 22.27
CA TYR A 3 -66.91 -2.88 20.97
C TYR A 3 -67.83 -3.87 20.26
N LEU A 4 -67.86 -3.79 18.92
CA LEU A 4 -67.82 -4.96 18.02
C LEU A 4 -67.14 -4.55 16.70
N ALA A 5 -66.03 -5.22 16.41
CA ALA A 5 -65.20 -5.08 15.21
C ALA A 5 -65.75 -5.91 14.03
N PRO A 6 -65.44 -5.56 12.77
CA PRO A 6 -65.67 -6.43 11.62
C PRO A 6 -64.57 -7.52 11.49
N PRO A 7 -64.84 -8.60 10.71
CA PRO A 7 -64.10 -9.85 10.81
C PRO A 7 -62.68 -9.77 10.23
N ARG A 8 -61.76 -10.49 10.92
CA ARG A 8 -60.41 -10.79 10.45
C ARG A 8 -60.50 -11.69 9.21
N THR A 9 -59.98 -11.20 8.08
CA THR A 9 -59.46 -12.06 7.02
C THR A 9 -57.96 -11.84 6.98
N VAL A 10 -57.22 -12.91 7.29
CA VAL A 10 -55.76 -12.97 7.17
C VAL A 10 -55.48 -13.49 5.77
N PRO A 11 -54.80 -12.75 4.88
CA PRO A 11 -54.26 -13.38 3.69
C PRO A 11 -53.09 -14.26 4.14
N ALA A 12 -53.16 -15.53 3.78
CA ALA A 12 -52.07 -16.48 3.93
C ALA A 12 -50.84 -15.94 3.17
N PHE A 13 -49.79 -15.58 3.91
CA PHE A 13 -48.46 -15.40 3.35
C PHE A 13 -47.96 -16.79 2.93
N LEU A 14 -48.17 -17.14 1.66
CA LEU A 14 -47.35 -18.14 1.00
C LEU A 14 -45.97 -17.50 0.79
N GLY A 15 -45.05 -17.85 1.68
CA GLY A 15 -43.64 -17.52 1.55
C GLY A 15 -43.09 -18.16 0.29
N PHE A 16 -42.99 -17.36 -0.78
CA PHE A 16 -41.86 -17.48 -1.69
C PHE A 16 -40.81 -16.51 -1.16
N GLY A 17 -39.86 -17.05 -0.40
CA GLY A 17 -38.58 -16.39 -0.23
C GLY A 17 -37.96 -16.29 -1.61
N ALA A 18 -38.23 -15.18 -2.31
CA ALA A 18 -37.33 -14.74 -3.35
C ALA A 18 -36.00 -14.50 -2.64
N LEU A 19 -35.11 -15.49 -2.74
CA LEU A 19 -33.69 -15.26 -2.59
C LEU A 19 -33.39 -14.17 -3.62
N MET A 20 -33.36 -12.91 -3.14
CA MET A 20 -32.80 -11.81 -3.89
C MET A 20 -31.35 -12.21 -4.09
N LEU A 21 -31.08 -12.87 -5.22
CA LEU A 21 -29.72 -12.99 -5.73
C LEU A 21 -29.22 -11.56 -5.80
N ALA A 22 -28.22 -11.24 -4.97
CA ALA A 22 -27.38 -10.10 -5.24
C ALA A 22 -27.01 -10.17 -6.73
N PRO A 23 -27.06 -9.06 -7.48
CA PRO A 23 -26.60 -9.07 -8.86
C PRO A 23 -25.20 -9.70 -8.86
N ALA A 24 -25.04 -10.79 -9.61
CA ALA A 24 -23.73 -11.34 -9.86
C ALA A 24 -22.87 -10.19 -10.42
N ALA A 25 -21.67 -10.01 -9.86
CA ALA A 25 -20.71 -9.08 -10.42
C ALA A 25 -20.59 -9.38 -11.92
N ALA A 26 -20.70 -8.34 -12.74
CA ALA A 26 -20.37 -8.49 -14.15
C ALA A 26 -18.86 -8.75 -14.21
N GLU A 27 -18.42 -9.75 -14.97
CA GLU A 27 -16.99 -10.02 -15.19
C GLU A 27 -16.27 -8.73 -15.63
N GLY A 28 -15.13 -8.44 -15.00
CA GLY A 28 -14.35 -7.23 -15.23
C GLY A 28 -14.92 -6.02 -14.51
N ALA A 29 -15.45 -6.18 -13.29
CA ALA A 29 -15.96 -5.07 -12.50
C ALA A 29 -15.36 -5.04 -11.09
N ILE A 30 -15.09 -3.84 -10.59
CA ILE A 30 -14.55 -3.64 -9.24
C ILE A 30 -15.69 -3.69 -8.22
N ASN A 31 -15.64 -4.69 -7.35
CA ASN A 31 -16.60 -4.88 -6.27
C ASN A 31 -16.14 -4.17 -5.00
N VAL A 32 -17.01 -3.33 -4.45
CA VAL A 32 -16.73 -2.57 -3.23
C VAL A 32 -17.78 -2.88 -2.18
N SER A 33 -17.37 -3.44 -1.04
CA SER A 33 -18.27 -3.82 0.05
C SER A 33 -17.71 -3.44 1.41
N ALA A 34 -18.59 -3.36 2.42
CA ALA A 34 -18.20 -3.06 3.78
C ALA A 34 -18.84 -4.02 4.79
N ASP A 35 -18.09 -4.35 5.83
CA ASP A 35 -18.52 -5.12 6.99
C ASP A 35 -18.42 -4.23 8.25
N PRO A 36 -19.53 -3.67 8.73
CA PRO A 36 -19.55 -2.85 9.93
C PRO A 36 -19.22 -3.61 11.22
N GLU A 37 -19.42 -4.93 11.28
CA GLU A 37 -19.11 -5.73 12.47
C GLU A 37 -17.60 -5.93 12.62
N ARG A 38 -16.89 -6.05 11.50
CA ARG A 38 -15.43 -6.17 11.45
C ARG A 38 -14.71 -4.83 11.28
N GLY A 39 -15.45 -3.77 10.93
CA GLY A 39 -14.87 -2.48 10.60
C GLY A 39 -14.02 -2.53 9.34
N THR A 40 -14.40 -3.32 8.33
CA THR A 40 -13.60 -3.50 7.10
C THR A 40 -14.31 -2.96 5.87
N VAL A 41 -13.55 -2.35 4.96
CA VAL A 41 -13.97 -2.13 3.57
C VAL A 41 -13.10 -3.01 2.68
N THR A 42 -13.71 -3.68 1.72
CA THR A 42 -13.03 -4.54 0.75
C THR A 42 -13.32 -4.03 -0.65
N VAL A 43 -12.25 -3.81 -1.41
CA VAL A 43 -12.23 -3.49 -2.82
C VAL A 43 -11.56 -4.66 -3.53
N THR A 44 -12.24 -5.26 -4.49
CA THR A 44 -11.72 -6.39 -5.26
C THR A 44 -12.07 -6.19 -6.72
N ALA A 45 -11.05 -6.11 -7.56
CA ALA A 45 -11.18 -6.17 -9.01
C ALA A 45 -11.20 -7.63 -9.49
N ASP A 46 -11.71 -7.84 -10.70
CA ASP A 46 -11.71 -9.16 -11.32
C ASP A 46 -10.41 -9.39 -12.07
N ALA A 47 -9.96 -10.64 -12.17
CA ALA A 47 -8.73 -10.98 -12.87
C ALA A 47 -8.74 -10.59 -14.37
N GLY A 48 -7.63 -10.04 -14.84
CA GLY A 48 -7.30 -9.85 -16.26
C GLY A 48 -7.70 -8.48 -16.83
N THR A 49 -7.97 -7.49 -15.99
CA THR A 49 -8.29 -6.12 -16.39
C THR A 49 -7.30 -5.14 -15.80
N SER A 50 -6.76 -4.25 -16.63
CA SER A 50 -5.97 -3.11 -16.15
C SER A 50 -6.88 -2.03 -15.54
N ASP A 51 -6.74 -1.85 -14.24
CA ASP A 51 -7.62 -1.06 -13.40
C ASP A 51 -6.91 0.17 -12.83
N GLU A 52 -7.56 1.33 -12.99
CA GLU A 52 -7.14 2.56 -12.31
C GLU A 52 -8.06 2.77 -11.10
N LEU A 53 -7.50 2.71 -9.89
CA LEU A 53 -8.23 2.73 -8.61
C LEU A 53 -7.82 3.90 -7.72
N TYR A 54 -8.81 4.66 -7.27
CA TYR A 54 -8.64 5.71 -6.27
C TYR A 54 -9.45 5.40 -5.02
N VAL A 55 -8.77 4.95 -3.95
CA VAL A 55 -9.39 4.58 -2.66
C VAL A 55 -9.04 5.62 -1.60
N THR A 56 -10.03 6.45 -1.27
CA THR A 56 -9.81 7.63 -0.41
C THR A 56 -10.66 7.60 0.85
N ASP A 57 -10.03 7.92 1.98
CA ASP A 57 -10.75 8.20 3.21
C ASP A 57 -11.25 9.66 3.22
N HIS A 58 -12.50 9.82 3.65
CA HIS A 58 -13.13 11.12 3.80
C HIS A 58 -13.72 11.28 5.19
N SER A 59 -13.40 12.42 5.82
CA SER A 59 -14.03 12.89 7.04
C SER A 59 -14.63 14.24 6.71
N CYS A 60 -15.92 14.42 6.91
CA CYS A 60 -16.55 15.71 6.71
C CYS A 60 -17.29 16.19 7.94
N ARG A 61 -17.32 17.52 8.08
CA ARG A 61 -18.01 18.22 9.17
C ARG A 61 -19.39 18.64 8.64
N GLY A 62 -20.45 17.91 8.97
CA GLY A 62 -21.81 18.24 8.50
C GLY A 62 -22.73 17.03 8.34
N SER A 63 -23.61 17.06 7.33
CA SER A 63 -24.66 16.07 7.05
C SER A 63 -24.21 14.87 6.20
N CYS A 64 -22.90 14.64 6.09
CA CYS A 64 -22.33 13.46 5.43
C CYS A 64 -21.99 12.40 6.49
N PHE A 65 -21.70 11.17 6.05
CA PHE A 65 -21.16 10.15 6.96
C PHE A 65 -19.88 10.67 7.63
N PRO A 66 -19.74 10.57 8.96
CA PRO A 66 -18.64 11.20 9.70
C PRO A 66 -17.27 10.60 9.32
N SER A 67 -17.27 9.37 8.82
CA SER A 67 -16.13 8.68 8.21
C SER A 67 -16.67 7.80 7.09
N SER A 68 -16.06 7.89 5.91
CA SER A 68 -16.42 7.04 4.78
C SER A 68 -15.19 6.71 3.95
N ILE A 69 -15.23 5.56 3.30
CA ILE A 69 -14.31 5.21 2.22
C ILE A 69 -15.03 5.45 0.90
N SER A 70 -14.34 6.12 -0.02
CA SER A 70 -14.78 6.39 -1.38
C SER A 70 -13.84 5.72 -2.36
N VAL A 71 -14.39 4.96 -3.30
CA VAL A 71 -13.67 4.27 -4.37
C VAL A 71 -14.13 4.83 -5.71
N ALA A 72 -13.20 5.29 -6.52
CA ALA A 72 -13.43 5.71 -7.90
C ALA A 72 -12.53 4.90 -8.84
N SER A 73 -12.99 4.73 -10.08
CA SER A 73 -12.21 4.14 -11.17
C SER A 73 -12.57 4.82 -12.48
N GLU A 74 -11.58 5.01 -13.35
CA GLU A 74 -11.75 5.59 -14.69
C GLU A 74 -11.82 4.53 -15.80
N THR A 75 -11.20 3.36 -15.58
CA THR A 75 -11.11 2.29 -16.57
C THR A 75 -12.21 1.23 -16.40
N THR A 76 -12.60 0.95 -15.15
CA THR A 76 -13.37 -0.26 -14.84
C THR A 76 -14.67 0.04 -14.08
N PRO A 77 -15.81 -0.57 -14.48
CA PRO A 77 -17.08 -0.31 -13.83
C PRO A 77 -17.09 -0.73 -12.36
N LEU A 78 -17.55 0.17 -11.49
CA LEU A 78 -17.73 -0.11 -10.07
C LEU A 78 -19.05 -0.80 -9.75
N VAL A 79 -19.05 -1.74 -8.82
CA VAL A 79 -20.23 -2.42 -8.26
C VAL A 79 -20.29 -2.17 -6.75
N ALA A 80 -21.40 -1.59 -6.29
CA ALA A 80 -21.64 -1.42 -4.86
C ALA A 80 -22.21 -2.72 -4.26
N GLY A 81 -21.40 -3.36 -3.41
CA GLY A 81 -21.77 -4.49 -2.60
C GLY A 81 -22.44 -4.09 -1.28
N ALA A 82 -22.41 -5.01 -0.30
CA ALA A 82 -23.07 -4.80 0.98
C ALA A 82 -22.58 -3.54 1.70
N ASN A 83 -23.51 -2.78 2.29
CA ASN A 83 -23.25 -1.57 3.10
C ASN A 83 -22.55 -0.41 2.36
N CYS A 84 -22.55 -0.43 1.02
CA CYS A 84 -22.02 0.65 0.20
C CYS A 84 -23.07 1.12 -0.82
N ILE A 85 -22.89 2.33 -1.35
CA ILE A 85 -23.78 2.92 -2.35
C ILE A 85 -22.99 3.35 -3.58
N LYS A 86 -23.50 3.08 -4.78
CA LYS A 86 -22.95 3.62 -6.03
C LYS A 86 -23.56 4.99 -6.31
N LEU A 87 -22.71 5.98 -6.50
CA LEU A 87 -23.01 7.33 -6.92
C LEU A 87 -22.65 7.49 -8.40
N THR A 88 -23.50 8.22 -9.12
CA THR A 88 -23.24 8.62 -10.51
C THR A 88 -23.42 10.12 -10.60
N TYR A 89 -22.39 10.81 -11.08
CA TYR A 89 -22.36 12.26 -11.17
C TYR A 89 -22.86 12.74 -12.54
N PRO A 90 -23.22 14.03 -12.67
CA PRO A 90 -23.73 14.58 -13.93
C PRO A 90 -22.78 14.49 -15.13
N ASP A 91 -21.47 14.38 -14.87
CA ASP A 91 -20.44 14.18 -15.90
C ASP A 91 -20.28 12.72 -16.33
N GLY A 92 -21.05 11.80 -15.74
CA GLY A 92 -21.00 10.37 -16.01
C GLY A 92 -19.99 9.59 -15.17
N SER A 93 -19.15 10.28 -14.38
CA SER A 93 -18.23 9.61 -13.45
C SER A 93 -19.00 8.85 -12.37
N THR A 94 -18.40 7.76 -11.88
CA THR A 94 -19.00 6.93 -10.82
C THR A 94 -18.09 6.80 -9.62
N GLN A 95 -18.68 6.69 -8.43
CA GLN A 95 -17.96 6.45 -7.18
C GLN A 95 -18.79 5.47 -6.34
N VAL A 96 -18.13 4.55 -5.62
CA VAL A 96 -18.78 3.79 -4.56
C VAL A 96 -18.37 4.37 -3.20
N GLN A 97 -19.34 4.64 -2.35
CA GLN A 97 -19.11 5.16 -1.01
C GLN A 97 -19.63 4.18 0.05
N CYS A 98 -18.77 3.86 1.02
CA CYS A 98 -19.09 3.03 2.18
C CYS A 98 -19.07 3.90 3.43
N GLY A 99 -20.24 4.11 4.04
CA GLY A 99 -20.45 5.02 5.18
C GLY A 99 -20.04 4.45 6.53
N ILE A 100 -18.87 3.83 6.63
CA ILE A 100 -18.35 3.24 7.88
C ILE A 100 -17.03 3.87 8.31
N ALA A 101 -16.79 3.89 9.62
CA ALA A 101 -15.48 4.18 10.19
C ALA A 101 -14.64 2.89 10.15
N ALA A 102 -14.15 2.53 8.96
CA ALA A 102 -13.31 1.35 8.76
C ALA A 102 -12.01 1.41 9.60
N GLU A 103 -11.63 0.30 10.21
CA GLU A 103 -10.30 0.13 10.79
C GLU A 103 -9.32 -0.37 9.73
N LEU A 104 -9.79 -1.20 8.81
CA LEU A 104 -9.01 -1.77 7.71
C LEU A 104 -9.71 -1.55 6.36
N VAL A 105 -8.94 -1.11 5.38
CA VAL A 105 -9.34 -1.08 3.97
C VAL A 105 -8.45 -2.08 3.22
N SER A 106 -9.06 -3.15 2.73
CA SER A 106 -8.43 -4.16 1.89
C SER A 106 -8.68 -3.81 0.43
N VAL A 107 -7.62 -3.76 -0.36
CA VAL A 107 -7.65 -3.53 -1.80
C VAL A 107 -6.92 -4.68 -2.46
N ASP A 108 -7.54 -5.25 -3.48
CA ASP A 108 -7.01 -6.33 -4.32
C ASP A 108 -7.36 -5.93 -5.77
N SER A 109 -6.36 -5.55 -6.56
CA SER A 109 -6.58 -5.11 -7.95
C SER A 109 -6.55 -6.24 -8.99
N GLY A 110 -6.19 -7.46 -8.58
CA GLY A 110 -6.36 -8.66 -9.40
C GLY A 110 -5.20 -8.92 -10.35
N ASP A 111 -5.49 -9.24 -11.60
CA ASP A 111 -4.44 -9.44 -12.62
C ASP A 111 -4.58 -8.34 -13.68
N GLY A 112 -3.49 -7.97 -14.32
CA GLY A 112 -3.40 -6.89 -15.29
C GLY A 112 -2.50 -5.78 -14.74
N ASN A 113 -2.08 -4.88 -15.62
CA ASN A 113 -1.28 -3.74 -15.19
C ASN A 113 -2.19 -2.67 -14.57
N ASP A 114 -2.13 -2.52 -13.26
CA ASP A 114 -3.03 -1.71 -12.45
C ASP A 114 -2.35 -0.45 -11.92
N GLU A 115 -3.14 0.60 -11.67
CA GLU A 115 -2.67 1.80 -10.98
C GLU A 115 -3.56 2.06 -9.76
N VAL A 116 -3.02 1.83 -8.56
CA VAL A 116 -3.76 1.93 -7.30
C VAL A 116 -3.23 3.06 -6.44
N THR A 117 -4.09 4.05 -6.21
CA THR A 117 -3.85 5.15 -5.28
C THR A 117 -4.68 5.00 -4.01
N VAL A 118 -4.02 4.92 -2.85
CA VAL A 118 -4.67 4.84 -1.53
C VAL A 118 -4.34 5.99 -0.61
N GLY A 119 -5.28 6.30 0.29
CA GLY A 119 -5.10 7.24 1.40
C GLY A 119 -5.87 8.55 1.25
N GLY A 120 -5.59 9.50 2.15
CA GLY A 120 -6.45 10.65 2.30
C GLY A 120 -5.98 11.68 3.32
N THR A 121 -6.72 12.78 3.40
CA THR A 121 -6.39 13.93 4.27
C THR A 121 -7.23 13.99 5.52
N SER A 122 -8.07 12.98 5.73
CA SER A 122 -9.05 13.01 6.78
C SER A 122 -8.40 12.82 8.16
N ALA A 123 -9.12 13.21 9.21
CA ALA A 123 -8.67 12.93 10.58
C ALA A 123 -8.82 11.44 10.94
N PHE A 124 -9.65 10.74 10.17
CA PHE A 124 -9.86 9.31 10.22
C PHE A 124 -8.77 8.63 9.39
N ARG A 125 -8.05 7.67 9.97
CA ARG A 125 -6.88 7.05 9.33
C ARG A 125 -6.99 5.54 9.48
N PRO A 126 -7.64 4.85 8.52
CA PRO A 126 -7.65 3.41 8.53
C PRO A 126 -6.25 2.88 8.19
N THR A 127 -6.02 1.60 8.50
CA THR A 127 -4.92 0.85 7.92
C THR A 127 -5.32 0.41 6.52
N TYR A 128 -4.39 0.51 5.56
CA TYR A 128 -4.60 0.00 4.20
C TYR A 128 -3.80 -1.29 4.00
N SER A 129 -4.41 -2.29 3.39
CA SER A 129 -3.74 -3.50 2.89
C SER A 129 -4.04 -3.59 1.42
N VAL A 130 -3.02 -3.45 0.58
CA VAL A 130 -3.14 -3.41 -0.88
C VAL A 130 -2.36 -4.58 -1.45
N VAL A 131 -2.97 -5.32 -2.37
CA VAL A 131 -2.34 -6.31 -3.23
C VAL A 131 -2.60 -5.84 -4.65
N LEU A 132 -1.53 -5.64 -5.44
CA LEU A 132 -1.65 -5.22 -6.83
C LEU A 132 -1.89 -6.43 -7.74
N GLY A 133 -1.08 -7.49 -7.56
CA GLY A 133 -1.34 -8.83 -8.09
C GLY A 133 -0.41 -9.18 -9.25
N ASP A 134 -0.94 -9.80 -10.31
CA ASP A 134 -0.12 -10.19 -11.47
C ASP A 134 -0.15 -9.06 -12.52
N GLY A 135 0.96 -8.40 -12.84
CA GLY A 135 1.05 -7.31 -13.80
C GLY A 135 2.24 -6.41 -13.53
N ASP A 136 2.58 -5.52 -14.46
CA ASP A 136 3.51 -4.42 -14.15
C ASP A 136 2.68 -3.25 -13.58
N ASP A 137 2.64 -3.12 -12.26
CA ASP A 137 1.69 -2.29 -11.53
C ASP A 137 2.30 -0.99 -11.00
N VAL A 138 1.41 -0.06 -10.66
CA VAL A 138 1.77 1.24 -10.08
C VAL A 138 1.03 1.46 -8.77
N GLY A 139 1.77 1.46 -7.67
CA GLY A 139 1.25 1.71 -6.33
C GLY A 139 1.56 3.12 -5.84
N HIS A 140 0.55 3.83 -5.33
CA HIS A 140 0.73 5.16 -4.75
C HIS A 140 0.05 5.31 -3.40
N GLU A 141 0.82 5.78 -2.42
CA GLU A 141 0.31 6.02 -1.08
C GLU A 141 0.38 7.49 -0.64
N TYR A 142 -0.75 8.01 -0.13
CA TYR A 142 -0.85 9.38 0.35
C TYR A 142 -1.37 9.47 1.79
N LYS A 143 -0.48 9.92 2.71
CA LYS A 143 -0.84 10.40 4.06
C LYS A 143 -1.59 9.38 4.95
N THR A 144 -1.23 8.12 4.86
CA THR A 144 -1.73 7.05 5.74
C THR A 144 -0.96 7.01 7.06
N THR A 145 -1.49 6.27 8.04
CA THR A 145 -0.81 6.03 9.33
C THR A 145 0.01 4.78 9.36
N ASP A 146 -0.49 3.76 8.68
CA ASP A 146 0.05 2.41 8.60
C ASP A 146 -0.58 1.74 7.37
N SER A 147 0.22 0.96 6.66
CA SER A 147 -0.20 0.28 5.45
C SER A 147 0.77 -0.79 5.01
N THR A 148 0.29 -1.66 4.13
CA THR A 148 1.12 -2.58 3.37
C THR A 148 0.66 -2.54 1.93
N ILE A 149 1.60 -2.43 0.99
CA ILE A 149 1.38 -2.66 -0.43
C ILE A 149 2.25 -3.85 -0.83
N ASP A 150 1.63 -4.84 -1.46
CA ASP A 150 2.26 -6.00 -2.06
C ASP A 150 2.10 -5.87 -3.58
N GLY A 151 3.21 -5.76 -4.30
CA GLY A 151 3.23 -5.62 -5.75
C GLY A 151 2.72 -6.90 -6.42
N GLY A 152 3.37 -8.03 -6.14
CA GLY A 152 2.91 -9.33 -6.60
C GLY A 152 3.86 -9.88 -7.65
N ALA A 153 3.42 -10.04 -8.89
CA ALA A 153 4.28 -10.55 -9.96
C ALA A 153 4.31 -9.60 -11.15
N GLY A 154 5.50 -9.23 -11.62
CA GLY A 154 5.70 -8.26 -12.70
C GLY A 154 6.66 -7.16 -12.23
N ASP A 155 7.02 -6.25 -13.14
CA ASP A 155 7.99 -5.20 -12.82
C ASP A 155 7.25 -3.96 -12.25
N ASP A 156 7.14 -3.85 -10.93
CA ASP A 156 6.27 -2.87 -10.27
C ASP A 156 6.93 -1.53 -9.95
N VAL A 157 6.13 -0.47 -9.86
CA VAL A 157 6.56 0.86 -9.42
C VAL A 157 5.72 1.36 -8.26
N ILE A 158 6.28 1.32 -7.04
CA ILE A 158 5.53 1.62 -5.82
C ILE A 158 6.15 2.81 -5.05
N ASP A 159 5.38 3.90 -4.93
CA ASP A 159 5.66 5.04 -4.02
C ASP A 159 4.82 4.89 -2.74
N GLY A 160 5.33 4.07 -1.82
CA GLY A 160 4.71 3.76 -0.54
C GLY A 160 5.21 4.65 0.62
N LEU A 161 4.45 4.67 1.71
CA LEU A 161 4.82 5.35 2.95
C LEU A 161 5.05 4.41 4.13
N HIS A 162 4.83 3.09 4.03
CA HIS A 162 5.09 2.14 5.12
C HIS A 162 5.82 0.89 4.60
N THR A 163 5.21 -0.28 4.77
CA THR A 163 5.72 -1.56 4.30
C THR A 163 5.37 -1.71 2.83
N VAL A 164 6.38 -1.96 2.00
CA VAL A 164 6.19 -2.29 0.59
C VAL A 164 6.93 -3.58 0.28
N LEU A 165 6.23 -4.50 -0.37
CA LEU A 165 6.77 -5.73 -0.94
C LEU A 165 6.68 -5.56 -2.46
N GLY A 166 7.79 -5.77 -3.17
CA GLY A 166 7.83 -5.79 -4.62
C GLY A 166 7.20 -7.08 -5.14
N GLY A 167 7.86 -8.21 -4.90
CA GLY A 167 7.37 -9.54 -5.23
C GLY A 167 8.28 -10.23 -6.24
N ASP A 168 7.70 -10.86 -7.26
CA ASP A 168 8.46 -11.41 -8.38
C ASP A 168 8.58 -10.34 -9.47
N GLY A 169 9.77 -10.08 -10.02
CA GLY A 169 9.99 -9.07 -11.07
C GLY A 169 11.10 -8.07 -10.69
N ASP A 170 11.48 -7.21 -11.63
CA ASP A 170 12.49 -6.18 -11.39
C ASP A 170 11.80 -4.89 -10.89
N ASP A 171 11.67 -4.73 -9.58
CA ASP A 171 10.80 -3.70 -8.99
C ASP A 171 11.49 -2.36 -8.71
N VAL A 172 10.69 -1.29 -8.65
CA VAL A 172 11.12 0.05 -8.20
C VAL A 172 10.23 0.53 -7.05
N ILE A 173 10.68 0.28 -5.82
CA ILE A 173 9.89 0.55 -4.62
C ILE A 173 10.52 1.60 -3.70
N THR A 174 9.66 2.41 -3.09
CA THR A 174 10.06 3.36 -2.04
C THR A 174 9.12 3.31 -0.85
N GLY A 175 9.67 3.50 0.36
CA GLY A 175 8.92 3.29 1.60
C GLY A 175 9.81 3.29 2.85
N PHE A 176 9.22 3.05 4.01
CA PHE A 176 9.97 3.00 5.27
C PHE A 176 10.45 1.60 5.63
N GLU A 177 9.82 0.54 5.14
CA GLU A 177 10.24 -0.85 5.28
C GLU A 177 9.99 -1.55 3.94
N LEU A 178 11.01 -2.21 3.38
CA LEU A 178 11.01 -2.63 1.99
C LEU A 178 11.52 -4.06 1.85
N SER A 179 10.87 -4.83 0.99
CA SER A 179 11.37 -6.09 0.43
C SER A 179 11.21 -6.00 -1.08
N GLY A 180 12.29 -6.18 -1.86
CA GLY A 180 12.22 -6.31 -3.30
C GLY A 180 11.56 -7.62 -3.65
N GLY A 181 12.30 -8.73 -3.56
CA GLY A 181 11.75 -10.07 -3.70
C GLY A 181 12.60 -10.89 -4.65
N ASP A 182 12.01 -11.50 -5.67
CA ASP A 182 12.72 -12.21 -6.72
C ASP A 182 12.90 -11.30 -7.94
N GLY A 183 14.12 -10.89 -8.29
CA GLY A 183 14.39 -10.03 -9.44
C GLY A 183 15.49 -9.00 -9.13
N ASP A 184 15.93 -8.24 -10.13
CA ASP A 184 16.96 -7.21 -9.96
C ASP A 184 16.31 -5.88 -9.52
N ASP A 185 16.15 -5.67 -8.21
CA ASP A 185 15.30 -4.61 -7.67
C ASP A 185 15.99 -3.26 -7.43
N THR A 186 15.20 -2.18 -7.36
CA THR A 186 15.63 -0.84 -6.93
C THR A 186 14.81 -0.33 -5.75
N LEU A 187 15.43 -0.35 -4.57
CA LEU A 187 14.83 0.07 -3.31
C LEU A 187 15.32 1.45 -2.86
N GLY A 188 14.43 2.28 -2.33
CA GLY A 188 14.79 3.61 -1.87
C GLY A 188 13.97 4.16 -0.70
N ALA A 189 14.64 4.90 0.17
CA ALA A 189 13.95 5.70 1.18
C ALA A 189 13.08 6.82 0.53
N PRO A 190 11.94 7.20 1.14
CA PRO A 190 11.08 8.24 0.61
C PRO A 190 11.80 9.59 0.57
N LYS A 191 11.61 10.33 -0.53
CA LYS A 191 12.26 11.64 -0.73
C LYS A 191 11.77 12.70 0.27
N LYS A 192 10.56 12.54 0.80
CA LYS A 192 9.91 13.51 1.71
C LYS A 192 9.33 12.81 2.93
N PHE A 193 9.96 13.03 4.07
CA PHE A 193 9.44 12.61 5.37
C PHE A 193 9.79 13.62 6.47
N SER A 194 9.00 13.61 7.53
CA SER A 194 9.15 14.46 8.71
C SER A 194 10.02 13.80 9.79
N ARG A 195 10.45 14.57 10.80
CA ARG A 195 11.26 14.01 11.90
C ARG A 195 10.51 12.94 12.71
N SER A 196 9.18 13.01 12.78
CA SER A 196 8.38 12.01 13.48
C SER A 196 8.33 10.67 12.74
N ASP A 197 8.64 10.66 11.45
CA ASP A 197 8.62 9.45 10.61
C ASP A 197 9.93 8.66 10.71
N ILE A 198 11.00 9.26 11.24
CA ILE A 198 12.31 8.59 11.39
C ILE A 198 12.21 7.28 12.17
N LYS A 199 11.27 7.18 13.12
CA LYS A 199 11.03 5.97 13.91
C LYS A 199 10.33 4.84 13.14
N LYS A 200 9.79 5.15 11.95
CA LYS A 200 9.10 4.20 11.08
C LYS A 200 10.05 3.46 10.15
N PHE A 201 11.28 3.97 9.95
CA PHE A 201 12.28 3.31 9.12
C PHE A 201 12.60 1.93 9.70
N GLY A 202 12.25 0.90 8.92
CA GLY A 202 12.56 -0.50 9.11
C GLY A 202 13.80 -0.91 8.32
N ALA A 203 13.80 -2.16 7.84
CA ALA A 203 14.86 -2.71 7.02
C ALA A 203 14.49 -2.70 5.54
N PHE A 204 15.49 -2.55 4.68
CA PHE A 204 15.36 -2.71 3.24
C PHE A 204 16.09 -3.99 2.84
N HIS A 205 15.35 -4.94 2.29
CA HIS A 205 15.83 -6.22 1.80
C HIS A 205 15.73 -6.24 0.28
N GLY A 206 16.87 -6.38 -0.41
CA GLY A 206 16.91 -6.55 -1.86
C GLY A 206 16.15 -7.81 -2.26
N GLY A 207 16.66 -8.96 -1.82
CA GLY A 207 16.01 -10.25 -2.05
C GLY A 207 16.92 -11.15 -2.86
N ALA A 208 16.38 -11.81 -3.88
CA ALA A 208 17.15 -12.60 -4.83
C ALA A 208 17.32 -11.82 -6.14
N GLY A 209 18.56 -11.48 -6.50
CA GLY A 209 18.84 -10.68 -7.69
C GLY A 209 20.04 -9.77 -7.49
N ASN A 210 20.31 -8.87 -8.44
CA ASN A 210 21.40 -7.91 -8.35
C ASN A 210 20.84 -6.52 -8.01
N ASP A 211 20.64 -6.27 -6.73
CA ASP A 211 19.77 -5.18 -6.31
C ASP A 211 20.50 -3.85 -6.14
N ILE A 212 19.72 -2.77 -6.15
CA ILE A 212 20.16 -1.44 -5.78
C ILE A 212 19.37 -0.97 -4.57
N VAL A 213 20.00 -1.00 -3.41
CA VAL A 213 19.36 -0.63 -2.14
C VAL A 213 19.92 0.70 -1.64
N ARG A 214 19.06 1.72 -1.51
CA ARG A 214 19.44 3.08 -1.08
C ARG A 214 18.73 3.52 0.20
N GLY A 215 19.52 3.77 1.23
CA GLY A 215 19.08 4.41 2.47
C GLY A 215 18.76 5.91 2.29
N SER A 216 18.47 6.57 3.40
CA SER A 216 18.07 7.96 3.44
C SER A 216 19.25 8.92 3.31
N GLU A 217 19.15 9.86 2.38
CA GLU A 217 20.12 10.98 2.24
C GLU A 217 20.00 12.03 3.37
N LYS A 218 19.11 11.81 4.34
CA LYS A 218 18.76 12.78 5.39
C LYS A 218 19.02 12.23 6.79
N ALA A 219 20.01 12.81 7.47
CA ALA A 219 20.24 12.58 8.89
C ALA A 219 19.05 13.10 9.75
N PRO A 220 18.75 12.47 10.91
CA PRO A 220 19.50 11.42 11.60
C PRO A 220 18.95 10.00 11.39
N VAL A 221 18.39 9.68 10.21
CA VAL A 221 17.97 8.30 9.92
C VAL A 221 19.20 7.38 10.00
N ASN A 222 19.02 6.17 10.53
CA ASN A 222 20.03 5.13 10.49
C ASN A 222 19.37 3.95 9.80
N ASP A 223 19.87 3.61 8.62
CA ASP A 223 19.23 2.63 7.75
C ASP A 223 19.78 1.21 8.01
N LEU A 224 18.93 0.21 7.79
CA LEU A 224 19.28 -1.20 7.81
C LEU A 224 19.11 -1.75 6.40
N LEU A 225 20.21 -1.95 5.68
CA LEU A 225 20.20 -2.33 4.28
C LEU A 225 20.79 -3.73 4.10
N PHE A 226 20.06 -4.59 3.41
CA PHE A 226 20.43 -5.96 3.10
C PHE A 226 20.33 -6.16 1.58
N GLY A 227 21.42 -6.59 0.95
CA GLY A 227 21.40 -7.02 -0.47
C GLY A 227 20.87 -8.44 -0.63
N ASP A 228 21.04 -9.27 0.40
CA ASP A 228 20.62 -10.67 0.41
C ASP A 228 21.33 -11.52 -0.65
N ALA A 229 20.70 -11.96 -1.74
CA ALA A 229 21.29 -12.92 -2.66
C ALA A 229 21.54 -12.36 -4.06
N GLY A 230 22.80 -12.03 -4.37
CA GLY A 230 23.24 -11.83 -5.75
C GLY A 230 24.46 -10.93 -5.88
N LYS A 231 24.37 -9.76 -6.51
CA LYS A 231 25.51 -8.81 -6.61
C LYS A 231 25.02 -7.39 -6.44
N ASP A 232 24.95 -7.00 -5.19
CA ASP A 232 24.11 -5.87 -4.84
C ASP A 232 24.92 -4.58 -4.72
N LYS A 233 24.23 -3.46 -4.81
CA LYS A 233 24.78 -2.13 -4.56
C LYS A 233 24.01 -1.47 -3.43
N LEU A 234 24.65 -1.40 -2.28
CA LEU A 234 24.09 -0.81 -1.07
C LEU A 234 24.67 0.59 -0.87
N TYR A 235 23.79 1.57 -0.70
CA TYR A 235 24.15 2.96 -0.43
C TYR A 235 23.49 3.41 0.88
N GLY A 236 24.26 3.57 1.95
CA GLY A 236 23.76 3.93 3.29
C GLY A 236 23.17 5.33 3.36
N GLY A 237 23.76 6.29 2.64
CA GLY A 237 23.31 7.69 2.70
C GLY A 237 23.85 8.42 3.92
N ALA A 238 22.99 9.19 4.60
CA ALA A 238 23.39 10.04 5.72
C ALA A 238 22.87 9.49 7.04
N GLY A 239 23.72 8.82 7.80
CA GLY A 239 23.27 8.20 9.03
C GLY A 239 24.40 7.54 9.79
N ARG A 240 24.02 6.55 10.60
CA ARG A 240 24.90 5.48 11.06
C ARG A 240 24.29 4.18 10.63
N ASP A 241 24.60 3.81 9.41
CA ASP A 241 23.86 2.77 8.73
C ASP A 241 24.46 1.40 9.02
N LYS A 242 23.67 0.35 8.78
CA LYS A 242 24.16 -1.03 8.73
C LYS A 242 23.91 -1.58 7.34
N LEU A 243 24.97 -1.99 6.69
CA LEU A 243 24.94 -2.54 5.33
C LEU A 243 25.42 -3.98 5.38
N ASN A 244 24.60 -4.90 4.89
CA ASN A 244 24.95 -6.31 4.72
C ASN A 244 24.73 -6.70 3.26
N GLY A 245 25.82 -6.93 2.51
CA GLY A 245 25.73 -7.34 1.12
C GLY A 245 25.17 -8.76 0.92
N GLY A 246 25.17 -9.60 1.96
CA GLY A 246 24.69 -10.97 1.83
C GLY A 246 25.62 -11.86 0.99
N SER A 247 25.05 -12.78 0.22
CA SER A 247 25.81 -13.70 -0.63
C SER A 247 26.04 -13.08 -2.00
N GLY A 248 27.30 -12.84 -2.36
CA GLY A 248 27.53 -12.15 -3.60
C GLY A 248 28.92 -11.58 -3.80
N LYS A 249 29.03 -10.71 -4.80
CA LYS A 249 30.14 -9.77 -4.95
C LYS A 249 29.57 -8.36 -4.91
N ASP A 250 29.40 -7.87 -3.69
CA ASP A 250 28.56 -6.71 -3.44
C ASP A 250 29.40 -5.45 -3.31
N PHE A 251 28.78 -4.33 -3.64
CA PHE A 251 29.32 -3.00 -3.47
C PHE A 251 28.56 -2.31 -2.33
N CYS A 252 29.30 -1.71 -1.40
CA CYS A 252 28.70 -1.03 -0.25
C CYS A 252 29.37 0.31 -0.02
N ASP A 253 28.60 1.39 -0.15
CA ASP A 253 28.99 2.76 0.20
C ASP A 253 28.16 3.19 1.41
N GLY A 254 28.78 3.25 2.60
CA GLY A 254 28.12 3.72 3.81
C GLY A 254 27.75 5.21 3.77
N GLY A 255 28.26 5.97 2.78
CA GLY A 255 27.96 7.38 2.64
C GLY A 255 28.68 8.29 3.64
N PRO A 256 28.34 9.59 3.68
CA PRO A 256 28.93 10.53 4.62
C PRO A 256 28.39 10.30 6.04
N VAL A 257 29.24 9.73 6.88
CA VAL A 257 29.01 9.58 8.33
C VAL A 257 28.48 10.89 8.96
N GLY A 258 27.32 10.81 9.61
CA GLY A 258 26.58 11.96 10.14
C GLY A 258 27.38 12.98 10.97
N ASP A 259 27.04 14.25 10.72
CA ASP A 259 27.35 15.49 11.44
C ASP A 259 28.84 15.87 11.65
N LYS A 260 29.20 17.08 11.19
CA LYS A 260 30.55 17.67 11.14
C LYS A 260 31.27 17.78 12.51
N LYS A 261 30.65 17.32 13.59
CA LYS A 261 31.14 17.43 14.98
C LYS A 261 31.26 16.12 15.74
N LYS A 262 30.79 14.97 15.22
CA LYS A 262 30.93 13.67 15.90
C LYS A 262 31.26 12.54 14.93
N ARG A 263 32.56 12.41 14.62
CA ARG A 263 33.15 11.29 13.87
C ARG A 263 32.86 9.96 14.59
N LYS A 264 31.79 9.27 14.23
CA LYS A 264 31.63 7.83 14.51
C LYS A 264 31.05 7.20 13.26
N ALA A 265 31.90 6.50 12.52
CA ALA A 265 31.62 5.76 11.29
C ALA A 265 30.35 4.91 11.39
N ASP A 266 29.81 4.54 10.23
CA ASP A 266 28.73 3.56 10.12
C ASP A 266 29.05 2.30 10.92
N ILE A 267 28.02 1.73 11.53
CA ILE A 267 28.18 0.82 12.67
C ILE A 267 28.67 -0.55 12.21
N ALA A 268 28.28 -0.99 11.02
CA ALA A 268 28.71 -2.25 10.42
C ALA A 268 28.50 -2.20 8.90
N VAL A 269 29.58 -2.42 8.14
CA VAL A 269 29.53 -2.71 6.71
C VAL A 269 30.13 -4.10 6.54
N SER A 270 29.29 -5.10 6.28
CA SER A 270 29.70 -6.48 6.02
C SER A 270 29.34 -6.82 4.59
N CYS A 271 30.29 -6.64 3.70
CA CYS A 271 30.14 -6.99 2.29
C CYS A 271 31.27 -7.97 2.03
N GLU A 272 30.99 -9.26 2.21
CA GLU A 272 31.99 -10.31 2.47
C GLU A 272 33.02 -10.46 1.33
N LYS A 273 32.85 -9.79 0.19
CA LYS A 273 33.83 -9.71 -0.90
C LYS A 273 33.91 -8.33 -1.57
N ALA A 274 33.68 -7.25 -0.82
CA ALA A 274 33.83 -5.89 -1.36
C ALA A 274 35.27 -5.66 -1.83
N VAL A 275 35.40 -5.36 -3.13
CA VAL A 275 36.66 -4.86 -3.70
C VAL A 275 36.98 -3.46 -3.19
N ASP A 276 36.02 -2.67 -2.70
CA ASP A 276 36.31 -1.37 -2.09
C ASP A 276 35.23 -0.95 -1.06
N VAL A 277 35.56 -0.96 0.23
CA VAL A 277 34.77 -0.25 1.26
C VAL A 277 35.26 1.21 1.29
N TYR A 278 34.59 2.10 0.56
CA TYR A 278 34.93 3.53 0.55
C TYR A 278 34.24 4.29 1.69
N VAL A 279 34.82 4.26 2.89
CA VAL A 279 34.49 5.27 3.91
C VAL A 279 35.18 6.58 3.53
N LYS A 280 34.45 7.54 2.95
CA LYS A 280 35.02 8.87 2.66
C LYS A 280 35.56 9.50 3.94
N PRO A 281 36.87 9.80 4.05
CA PRO A 281 37.40 10.51 5.21
C PRO A 281 36.87 11.94 5.18
N GLY A 282 36.15 12.35 6.24
CA GLY A 282 35.72 13.73 6.40
C GLY A 282 36.93 14.67 6.30
N LYS A 283 36.87 15.65 5.38
CA LYS A 283 37.90 16.69 5.23
C LYS A 283 38.19 17.33 6.60
N LYS A 284 39.48 17.36 6.96
CA LYS A 284 39.99 17.91 8.22
C LYS A 284 39.71 19.40 8.35
#